data_AF-A0A0G0G3U1-F1
#
_entry.id   AF-A0A0G0G3U1-F1
#
_cell.length_a   1.000
_cell.length_b   1.000
_cell.length_c   1.000
_cell.angle_alpha   90.00
_cell.angle_beta   90.00
_cell.angle_gamma   90.00
#
_symmetry.space_group_name_H-M   'P 1'
#
loop_
_entity.id
_entity.type
_entity.pdbx_description
1 polymer ?
#
loop_
_entity_poly.entity_id
_entity_poly.type
_entity_poly.pdbx_seq_one_letter_code
_entity_poly.pdbx_strand_id
1 'polypeptide(L)' 'MESGKIIVGFILLIFGLLNVVKPEIYINFQTYIFKTIYGATFKPSEKTVKINIYIGLLLVLLGLVLLAY' A
#
# COMPACT_ATOMS: atom_id res chain seq x y z
N MET A 1 3.78 2.80 -26.63
CA MET A 1 3.23 2.09 -25.46
C MET A 1 4.40 1.59 -24.63
N GLU A 2 5.24 2.51 -24.15
CA GLU A 2 5.22 3.10 -22.79
C GLU A 2 5.74 2.14 -21.70
N SER A 3 7.01 1.75 -21.78
CA SER A 3 7.71 0.97 -20.75
C SER A 3 7.54 1.56 -19.34
N GLY A 4 7.34 2.88 -19.23
CA GLY A 4 6.98 3.55 -17.98
C GLY A 4 5.67 3.08 -17.37
N LYS A 5 4.60 2.88 -18.16
CA LYS A 5 3.31 2.36 -17.65
C LYS A 5 3.45 0.95 -17.11
N ILE A 6 4.24 0.11 -17.77
CA ILE A 6 4.51 -1.26 -17.31
C ILE A 6 5.23 -1.24 -15.97
N ILE A 7 6.27 -0.42 -15.83
CA ILE A 7 7.01 -0.29 -14.58
C ILE A 7 6.10 0.23 -13.47
N VAL A 8 5.34 1.30 -13.72
CA VAL A 8 4.42 1.90 -12.74
C VAL A 8 3.33 0.90 -12.34
N GLY A 9 2.69 0.22 -13.31
CA GLY A 9 1.67 -0.80 -13.05
C GLY A 9 2.22 -1.95 -12.22
N PHE A 10 3.43 -2.42 -12.53
CA PHE A 10 4.09 -3.50 -11.78
C PHE A 10 4.41 -3.09 -10.34
N ILE A 11 4.90 -1.88 -10.12
CA ILE A 11 5.13 -1.31 -8.78
C ILE A 11 3.81 -1.26 -8.00
N LEU A 12 2.74 -0.70 -8.60
CA LEU A 12 1.43 -0.60 -7.97
C LEU A 12 0.88 -1.99 -7.57
N LEU A 13 1.06 -3.00 -8.42
CA LEU A 13 0.67 -4.37 -8.11
C LEU A 13 1.44 -4.95 -6.92
N ILE A 14 2.77 -4.80 -6.90
CA ILE A 14 3.60 -5.31 -5.80
C ILE A 14 3.19 -4.68 -4.47
N PHE A 15 3.11 -3.34 -4.43
CA PHE A 15 2.75 -2.63 -3.20
C PHE A 15 1.30 -2.87 -2.81
N GLY A 16 0.39 -2.94 -3.78
CA GLY A 16 -1.01 -3.26 -3.54
C GLY A 16 -1.19 -4.65 -2.94
N LEU A 17 -0.58 -5.67 -3.55
CA LEU A 17 -0.63 -7.06 -3.05
C LEU A 17 0.01 -7.18 -1.67
N LEU A 18 1.13 -6.50 -1.43
CA LEU A 18 1.77 -6.49 -0.12
C LEU A 18 0.84 -5.88 0.95
N ASN A 19 0.15 -4.79 0.64
CA ASN A 19 -0.80 -4.15 1.56
C ASN A 19 -2.06 -5.01 1.81
N VAL A 20 -2.48 -5.81 0.84
CA VAL A 20 -3.64 -6.72 0.99
C VAL A 20 -3.26 -7.95 1.81
N VAL A 21 -2.12 -8.58 1.49
CA VAL A 21 -1.70 -9.86 2.09
C VAL A 21 -1.04 -9.66 3.45
N LYS A 22 -0.23 -8.61 3.61
CA LYS A 22 0.50 -8.30 4.83
C LYS A 22 0.36 -6.81 5.21
N PRO A 23 -0.87 -6.33 5.50
CA PRO A 23 -1.12 -4.95 5.90
C PRO A 23 -0.30 -4.52 7.14
N GLU A 24 0.03 -5.47 8.01
CA GLU A 24 0.84 -5.25 9.21
C GLU A 24 2.21 -4.65 8.90
N ILE A 25 2.86 -5.05 7.80
CA ILE A 25 4.19 -4.53 7.44
C ILE A 25 4.10 -3.03 7.17
N TYR A 26 3.12 -2.64 6.37
CA TYR A 26 2.91 -1.25 5.99
C TYR A 26 2.50 -0.39 7.19
N ILE A 27 1.63 -0.93 8.04
CA ILE A 27 1.19 -0.27 9.27
C ILE A 27 2.35 -0.10 10.26
N ASN A 28 3.18 -1.14 10.45
CA ASN A 28 4.35 -1.05 11.33
C ASN A 28 5.35 -0.01 10.82
N PHE A 29 5.54 0.07 9.50
CA PHE A 29 6.36 1.09 8.89
C PHE A 29 5.79 2.50 9.10
N GLN A 30 4.48 2.69 8.91
CA GLN A 30 3.81 3.96 9.21
C GLN A 30 3.96 4.34 10.69
N THR A 31 3.72 3.41 11.61
CA THR A 31 3.89 3.65 13.05
C THR A 31 5.33 3.99 13.40
N TYR A 32 6.31 3.36 12.76
CA TYR A 32 7.72 3.69 12.91
C TYR A 32 8.02 5.13 12.46
N ILE A 33 7.62 5.49 11.24
CA ILE A 33 7.79 6.85 10.71
C ILE A 33 7.11 7.87 11.63
N PHE A 34 5.88 7.60 12.04
CA PHE A 34 5.11 8.51 12.87
C PHE A 34 5.77 8.72 14.22
N LYS A 35 6.29 7.64 14.83
CA LYS A 35 7.07 7.71 16.07
C LYS A 35 8.35 8.52 15.88
N THR A 36 9.07 8.33 14.78
CA THR A 36 10.33 9.03 14.50
C THR A 36 10.11 10.52 14.25
N ILE A 37 9.05 10.89 13.52
CA ILE A 37 8.79 12.28 13.13
C ILE A 37 8.06 13.06 14.24
N TYR A 38 7.02 12.47 14.82
CA TYR A 38 6.13 13.16 15.76
C TYR A 38 6.39 12.81 17.22
N GLY A 39 7.29 11.87 17.51
CA GLY A 39 7.59 11.42 18.88
C GLY A 39 6.45 10.63 19.55
N ALA A 40 5.35 10.36 18.85
CA ALA A 40 4.16 9.72 19.39
C ALA A 40 3.96 8.31 18.79
N THR A 41 3.51 7.37 19.62
CA THR A 41 3.18 6.01 19.16
C THR A 41 1.70 5.92 18.82
N PHE A 42 1.41 5.64 17.55
CA PHE A 42 0.05 5.34 17.11
C PHE A 42 -0.22 3.83 17.25
N LYS A 43 -1.31 3.47 17.93
CA LYS A 43 -1.79 2.08 18.01
C LYS A 43 -2.82 1.84 16.90
N PRO A 44 -2.52 1.02 15.89
CA PRO A 44 -3.46 0.73 14.82
C PRO A 44 -4.69 0.03 15.36
N SER A 45 -5.87 0.48 14.92
CA SER A 45 -7.14 -0.21 15.20
C SER A 45 -7.42 -1.26 14.13
N GLU A 46 -8.35 -2.18 14.39
CA GLU A 46 -8.84 -3.11 13.36
C GLU A 46 -9.38 -2.38 12.12
N LYS A 47 -9.99 -1.20 12.31
CA LYS A 47 -10.45 -0.35 11.21
C LYS A 47 -9.28 0.16 10.36
N THR A 48 -8.17 0.54 11.00
CA THR A 48 -6.95 0.97 10.31
C THR A 48 -6.37 -0.15 9.43
N VAL A 49 -6.41 -1.40 9.93
CA VAL A 49 -5.99 -2.57 9.15
C VAL A 49 -6.89 -2.74 7.92
N LYS A 50 -8.21 -2.73 8.11
CA LYS A 50 -9.17 -2.83 7.00
C LYS A 50 -9.00 -1.73 5.96
N ILE A 51 -8.82 -0.49 6.39
CA ILE A 51 -8.59 0.65 5.48
C ILE A 51 -7.32 0.43 4.64
N ASN A 52 -6.22 -0.01 5.24
CA ASN A 52 -4.99 -0.30 4.49
C ASN A 52 -5.17 -1.44 3.48
N ILE A 53 -5.96 -2.46 3.81
CA ILE A 53 -6.31 -3.52 2.85
C ILE A 53 -7.10 -2.93 1.67
N TYR A 54 -8.10 -2.07 1.91
CA TYR A 54 -8.86 -1.42 0.84
C TYR A 54 -8.00 -0.52 -0.04
N ILE A 55 -7.06 0.22 0.55
CA ILE A 55 -6.06 0.99 -0.21
C ILE A 55 -5.20 0.05 -1.05
N GLY A 56 -4.75 -1.07 -0.49
CA GLY A 56 -4.02 -2.10 -1.23
C GLY A 56 -4.80 -2.63 -2.43
N LEU A 57 -6.08 -2.97 -2.25
CA LEU A 57 -6.96 -3.43 -3.33
C LEU A 57 -7.11 -2.37 -4.43
N LEU A 58 -7.25 -1.10 -4.05
CA LEU A 58 -7.31 0.01 -5.02
C LEU A 58 -6.01 0.10 -5.84
N LEU A 59 -4.85 -0.02 -5.20
CA LEU A 59 -3.55 -0.03 -5.90
C LEU A 59 -3.42 -1.21 -6.84
N VAL A 60 -3.88 -2.40 -6.43
CA VAL A 60 -3.92 -3.58 -7.31
C VAL A 60 -4.79 -3.31 -8.54
N LEU A 61 -5.99 -2.77 -8.33
CA LEU A 61 -6.92 -2.46 -9.42
C LEU A 61 -6.33 -1.44 -10.40
N LEU A 62 -5.73 -0.36 -9.90
CA LEU A 62 -5.05 0.63 -10.73
C LEU A 62 -3.86 0.04 -11.49
N GLY A 63 -3.08 -0.83 -10.84
CA GLY A 63 -1.97 -1.53 -11.47
C GLY A 63 -2.43 -2.43 -12.61
N LEU A 64 -3.51 -3.19 -12.42
CA LEU A 64 -4.11 -4.02 -13.47
C LEU A 64 -4.61 -3.18 -14.64
N VAL A 65 -5.31 -2.07 -14.37
CA VAL A 65 -5.80 -1.15 -15.41
C VAL A 65 -4.64 -0.58 -16.23
N LEU A 66 -3.56 -0.15 -15.58
CA LEU A 66 -2.36 0.39 -16.25
C LEU A 66 -1.60 -0.64 -17.09
N LEU A 67 -1.72 -1.93 -16.78
CA LEU A 67 -1.14 -3.00 -17.59
C LEU A 67 -2.05 -3.48 -18.71
N ALA A 68 -3.37 -3.30 -18.56
CA ALA A 68 -4.36 -3.72 -19.53
C ALA A 68 -4.57 -2.71 -20.68
N TYR A 69 -4.27 -1.43 -20.46
CA TYR A 69 -4.48 -0.31 -21.39
C TYR A 69 -3.20 0.49 -21.67
#